data_AF-A0A7C4K386-F1
#
_entry.id   AF-A0A7C4K386-F1
#
_cell.length_a   1.000
_cell.length_b   1.000
_cell.length_c   1.000
_cell.angle_alpha   90.00
_cell.angle_beta   90.00
_cell.angle_gamma   90.00
#
_symmetry.space_group_name_H-M   'P 1'
#
loop_
_entity.id
_entity.type
_entity.pdbx_description
1 polymer ?
#
loop_
_entity_poly.entity_id
_entity_poly.type
_entity_poly.pdbx_seq_one_letter_code
_entity_poly.pdbx_strand_id
1 'polypeptide(L)'
;MTSFVLLTLHDPEKLSELLAAWEETGVSGATVMFNTGLGRLRSDDALRDDIPLIPSLSDFFDHPELHGRTIFTVVDDDSLVDRLLVVTQQIIGDLSEPDTGLLVVLPITRVYGLHKTNRRSV
;
A
#
# COMPACT_ATOMS: atom_id res chain seq x y z
N MET A 1 -5.46 12.54 16.66
CA MET A 1 -5.54 13.56 15.59
C MET A 1 -5.92 12.84 14.31
N THR A 2 -6.56 13.49 13.33
CA THR A 2 -6.81 12.82 12.05
C THR A 2 -5.51 12.72 11.25
N SER A 3 -5.18 11.50 10.82
CA SER A 3 -3.91 11.16 10.19
C SER A 3 -4.14 10.35 8.92
N PHE A 4 -3.35 10.64 7.90
CA PHE A 4 -3.24 9.84 6.69
C PHE A 4 -2.12 8.84 6.90
N VAL A 5 -2.44 7.55 6.82
CA VAL A 5 -1.45 6.47 6.91
C VAL A 5 -1.25 5.90 5.51
N LEU A 6 0.00 5.86 5.06
CA LEU A 6 0.41 5.27 3.79
C LEU A 6 1.45 4.21 4.04
N LEU A 7 1.22 3.00 3.54
CA LEU A 7 2.17 1.91 3.53
C LEU A 7 2.55 1.59 2.08
N THR A 8 3.85 1.58 1.80
CA THR A 8 4.40 0.89 0.62
C THR A 8 4.71 -0.54 1.03
N LEU A 9 3.89 -1.49 0.57
CA LEU A 9 4.06 -2.91 0.81
C LEU A 9 5.01 -3.51 -0.24
N HIS A 10 6.08 -4.16 0.23
CA HIS A 10 7.05 -4.82 -0.63
C HIS A 10 6.52 -6.14 -1.18
N ASP A 11 5.96 -6.99 -0.31
CA ASP A 11 5.47 -8.32 -0.64
C ASP A 11 3.95 -8.31 -0.89
N PRO A 12 3.48 -8.40 -2.15
CA PRO A 12 2.06 -8.33 -2.48
C PRO A 12 1.27 -9.54 -1.95
N GLU A 13 1.90 -10.67 -1.62
CA GLU A 13 1.20 -11.84 -1.07
C GLU A 13 0.61 -11.56 0.32
N LYS A 14 1.25 -10.66 1.08
CA LYS A 14 0.79 -10.24 2.42
C LYS A 14 -0.38 -9.27 2.40
N LEU A 15 -0.81 -8.79 1.22
CA LEU A 15 -1.84 -7.75 1.11
C LEU A 15 -3.16 -8.16 1.78
N SER A 16 -3.63 -9.38 1.52
CA SER A 16 -4.93 -9.83 2.03
C SER A 16 -4.95 -9.94 3.55
N GLU A 17 -3.90 -10.52 4.12
CA GLU A 17 -3.73 -10.66 5.58
C GLU A 17 -3.62 -9.28 6.25
N LEU A 18 -2.83 -8.39 5.65
CA LEU A 18 -2.65 -7.04 6.15
C LEU A 18 -3.94 -6.22 6.17
N LEU A 19 -4.73 -6.26 5.08
CA LEU A 19 -6.00 -5.55 5.01
C LEU A 19 -7.01 -6.08 6.05
N ALA A 20 -7.05 -7.39 6.26
CA ALA A 20 -7.89 -8.00 7.29
C ALA A 20 -7.47 -7.53 8.69
N ALA A 21 -6.18 -7.56 9.01
CA ALA A 21 -5.67 -7.07 10.28
C ALA A 21 -5.95 -5.58 10.49
N TRP A 22 -5.84 -4.75 9.45
CA TRP A 22 -6.18 -3.33 9.52
C TRP A 22 -7.67 -3.12 9.81
N GLU A 23 -8.55 -3.88 9.15
CA GLU A 23 -9.99 -3.85 9.44
C GLU A 23 -10.29 -4.23 10.89
N GLU A 24 -9.64 -5.27 11.43
CA GLU A 24 -9.78 -5.70 12.84
C GLU A 24 -9.35 -4.62 13.85
N THR A 25 -8.43 -3.73 13.48
CA THR A 25 -8.06 -2.60 14.35
C THR A 25 -9.12 -1.50 14.43
N GLY A 26 -10.15 -1.55 13.58
CA GLY A 26 -11.24 -0.58 13.49
C GLY A 26 -11.11 0.41 12.33
N VAL A 27 -10.21 0.18 11.37
CA VAL A 27 -10.12 0.99 10.15
C VAL A 27 -11.37 0.80 9.29
N SER A 28 -12.05 1.90 8.96
CA SER A 28 -13.31 1.86 8.18
C SER A 28 -13.14 1.54 6.70
N GLY A 29 -11.91 1.63 6.18
CA GLY A 29 -11.56 1.26 4.82
C GLY A 29 -10.14 1.66 4.47
N ALA A 30 -9.62 1.04 3.42
CA ALA A 30 -8.31 1.37 2.84
C ALA A 30 -8.43 1.42 1.32
N THR A 31 -7.55 2.19 0.68
CA THR A 31 -7.40 2.21 -0.77
C THR A 31 -6.06 1.58 -1.13
N VAL A 32 -6.05 0.76 -2.17
CA VAL A 32 -4.85 0.08 -2.67
C VAL A 32 -4.56 0.58 -4.10
N MET A 33 -3.31 0.96 -4.35
CA MET A 33 -2.81 1.34 -5.67
C MET A 33 -1.62 0.46 -6.05
N PHE A 34 -1.52 0.13 -7.34
CA PHE A 34 -0.31 -0.51 -7.90
C PHE A 34 0.83 0.51 -7.93
N ASN A 35 2.05 0.07 -7.58
CA ASN A 35 3.23 0.91 -7.63
C ASN A 35 4.42 0.15 -8.23
N THR A 36 5.48 0.89 -8.56
CA THR A 36 6.81 0.30 -8.78
C THR A 36 7.86 1.09 -8.02
N GLY A 37 8.84 0.39 -7.47
CA GLY A 37 9.96 0.99 -6.75
C GLY A 37 11.08 1.39 -7.71
N LEU A 38 11.87 2.40 -7.32
CA LEU A 38 13.01 2.88 -8.13
C LEU A 38 14.04 1.77 -8.43
N GLY A 39 14.30 0.88 -7.47
CA GLY A 39 15.22 -0.25 -7.66
C GLY A 39 14.75 -1.23 -8.74
N ARG A 40 13.44 -1.54 -8.75
CA ARG A 40 12.80 -2.38 -9.78
C ARG A 40 12.82 -1.67 -11.13
N LEU A 41 12.45 -0.40 -11.19
CA LEU A 41 12.46 0.40 -12.42
C LEU A 41 13.85 0.47 -13.08
N ARG A 42 14.94 0.42 -12.29
CA ARG A 42 16.32 0.38 -12.80
C ARG A 42 16.79 -1.01 -13.23
N SER A 43 16.17 -2.05 -12.67
CA SER A 43 16.53 -3.44 -12.92
C SER A 43 15.74 -4.02 -14.10
N ASP A 44 14.51 -3.54 -14.29
CA ASP A 44 13.69 -3.81 -15.48
C ASP A 44 14.24 -3.08 -16.70
N ASP A 45 14.11 -3.74 -17.86
CA ASP A 45 14.51 -3.24 -19.18
C ASP A 45 13.73 -1.98 -19.63
N ALA A 46 12.76 -1.50 -18.84
CA ALA A 46 11.97 -0.31 -19.13
C ALA A 46 12.79 1.01 -19.13
N LEU A 47 13.95 1.03 -18.48
CA LEU A 47 14.91 2.16 -18.51
C LEU A 47 16.23 1.82 -19.22
N ARG A 48 16.30 0.65 -19.84
CA ARG A 48 17.45 0.20 -20.61
C ARG A 48 17.36 0.74 -22.04
N ASP A 49 18.43 1.34 -22.54
CA ASP A 49 18.56 1.77 -23.95
C ASP A 49 18.60 0.58 -24.93
N ASP A 50 18.59 -0.65 -24.41
CA ASP A 50 18.66 -1.95 -25.08
C ASP A 50 17.29 -2.64 -25.28
N ILE A 51 16.20 -1.87 -25.43
CA ILE A 51 14.92 -2.43 -25.92
C ILE A 51 15.18 -3.15 -27.25
N PRO A 52 14.91 -4.47 -27.36
CA PRO A 52 15.11 -5.18 -28.61
C PRO A 52 14.24 -4.54 -29.70
N LEU A 53 14.81 -4.33 -30.89
CA LEU A 53 14.10 -3.77 -32.06
C LEU A 53 12.80 -4.52 -32.40
N ILE A 54 12.65 -5.76 -31.92
CA ILE A 54 11.44 -6.57 -32.01
C ILE A 54 11.04 -6.98 -30.59
N PRO A 55 10.05 -6.30 -29.97
CA PRO A 55 9.53 -6.70 -28.67
C PRO A 55 8.85 -8.06 -28.75
N SER A 56 8.94 -8.83 -27.67
CA SER A 56 8.19 -10.08 -27.49
C SER A 56 6.74 -9.78 -27.07
N LEU A 57 5.81 -10.70 -27.30
CA LEU A 57 4.44 -10.55 -26.79
C LEU A 57 4.41 -10.47 -25.25
N SER A 58 5.36 -11.11 -24.57
CA SER A 58 5.53 -11.05 -23.12
C SER A 58 5.80 -9.63 -22.61
N ASP A 59 6.46 -8.80 -23.41
CA ASP A 59 6.81 -7.41 -23.04
C ASP A 59 5.58 -6.48 -23.02
N PHE A 60 4.46 -6.90 -23.61
CA PHE A 60 3.19 -6.16 -23.64
C PHE A 60 2.22 -6.59 -22.55
N PHE A 61 2.50 -7.65 -21.80
CA PHE A 61 1.68 -8.04 -20.66
C PHE A 61 2.16 -7.30 -19.42
N ASP A 62 1.27 -6.51 -18.80
CA ASP A 62 1.48 -6.07 -17.42
C ASP A 62 1.64 -7.31 -16.56
N HIS A 63 2.73 -7.38 -15.80
CA HIS A 63 2.98 -8.44 -14.82
C HIS A 63 2.59 -7.89 -13.44
N PRO A 64 1.31 -7.95 -13.02
CA PRO A 64 0.84 -7.37 -11.77
C PRO A 64 1.53 -7.94 -10.52
N GLU A 65 2.13 -9.12 -10.62
CA GLU A 65 3.04 -9.74 -9.64
C GLU A 65 4.37 -9.00 -9.43
N LEU A 66 4.81 -8.19 -10.41
CA LEU A 66 6.05 -7.39 -10.29
C LEU A 66 5.83 -6.03 -9.63
N HIS A 67 4.58 -5.58 -9.55
CA HIS A 67 4.22 -4.32 -8.93
C HIS A 67 4.12 -4.47 -7.41
N GLY A 68 4.66 -3.50 -6.67
CA GLY A 68 4.37 -3.38 -5.25
C GLY A 68 2.93 -2.88 -5.04
N ARG A 69 2.54 -2.70 -3.78
CA ARG A 69 1.22 -2.17 -3.41
C ARG A 69 1.41 -0.96 -2.50
N THR A 70 0.82 0.18 -2.87
CA THR A 70 0.66 1.31 -1.95
C THR A 70 -0.72 1.22 -1.35
N ILE A 71 -0.79 1.08 -0.03
CA ILE A 71 -2.02 1.04 0.74
C ILE A 71 -2.12 2.34 1.50
N PHE A 72 -3.28 2.98 1.49
CA PHE A 72 -3.49 4.15 2.34
C PHE A 72 -4.87 4.18 2.96
N THR A 73 -4.94 4.74 4.15
CA THR A 73 -6.16 4.94 4.91
C THR A 73 -6.11 6.27 5.66
N VAL A 74 -7.28 6.76 6.07
CA VAL A 74 -7.41 7.90 6.96
C VAL A 74 -7.97 7.39 8.28
N VAL A 75 -7.28 7.70 9.36
CA VAL A 75 -7.72 7.41 10.73
C VAL A 75 -7.95 8.72 11.47
N ASP A 76 -8.96 8.77 12.34
CA ASP A 76 -9.33 9.95 13.12
C ASP A 76 -8.77 9.95 14.57
N ASP A 77 -8.11 8.87 14.96
CA ASP A 77 -7.49 8.66 16.27
C ASP A 77 -6.02 8.27 16.14
N ASP A 78 -5.15 8.87 16.96
CA ASP A 78 -3.72 8.54 16.95
C ASP A 78 -3.47 7.13 17.53
N SER A 79 -4.33 6.67 18.44
CA SER A 79 -4.19 5.31 18.99
C SER A 79 -4.43 4.22 17.92
N LEU A 80 -5.18 4.54 16.86
CA LEU A 80 -5.32 3.66 15.69
C LEU A 80 -4.02 3.57 14.90
N VAL A 81 -3.26 4.66 14.79
CA VAL A 81 -1.96 4.67 14.09
C VAL A 81 -0.99 3.70 14.77
N ASP A 82 -0.91 3.75 16.11
CA ASP A 82 -0.04 2.85 16.88
C ASP A 82 -0.45 1.39 16.72
N ARG A 83 -1.76 1.09 16.78
CA ARG A 83 -2.28 -0.26 16.53
C ARG A 83 -1.95 -0.74 15.12
N LEU A 84 -2.16 0.11 14.12
CA LEU A 84 -1.84 -0.19 12.72
C LEU A 84 -0.36 -0.52 12.55
N LEU A 85 0.54 0.27 13.17
CA LEU A 85 1.98 0.00 13.12
C LEU A 85 2.32 -1.38 13.71
N VAL A 86 1.75 -1.71 14.88
CA VAL A 86 1.99 -3.00 15.54
C VAL A 86 1.53 -4.17 14.68
N VAL A 87 0.28 -4.16 14.21
CA VAL A 87 -0.25 -5.28 13.38
C VAL A 87 0.45 -5.37 12.03
N THR A 88 0.85 -4.23 11.46
CA THR A 88 1.62 -4.18 10.22
C THR A 88 2.95 -4.90 10.39
N GLN A 89 3.73 -4.56 11.43
CA GLN A 89 5.03 -5.19 11.67
C GLN A 89 4.94 -6.66 12.07
N GLN A 90 3.82 -7.10 12.68
CA GLN A 90 3.57 -8.52 12.95
C GLN A 90 3.48 -9.35 11.66
N ILE A 91 2.97 -8.76 10.57
CA ILE A 91 2.74 -9.43 9.29
C ILE A 91 3.95 -9.28 8.37
N ILE A 92 4.46 -8.07 8.21
CA ILE A 92 5.50 -7.77 7.21
C ILE A 92 6.91 -7.80 7.78
N GLY A 93 7.07 -7.80 9.10
CA GLY A 93 8.36 -7.69 9.79
C GLY A 93 8.67 -6.26 10.24
N ASP A 94 9.84 -6.07 10.85
CA ASP A 94 10.32 -4.77 11.30
C ASP A 94 10.55 -3.83 10.10
N LEU A 95 9.94 -2.64 10.13
CA LEU A 95 10.02 -1.66 9.04
C LEU A 95 11.42 -1.04 8.84
N SER A 96 12.36 -1.31 9.75
CA SER A 96 13.77 -0.92 9.60
C SER A 96 14.59 -1.95 8.83
N GLU A 97 14.07 -3.16 8.61
CA GLU A 97 14.73 -4.22 7.85
C GLU A 97 14.50 -4.09 6.34
N PRO A 98 15.37 -4.69 5.51
CA PRO A 98 15.14 -4.77 4.07
C PRO A 98 13.82 -5.46 3.73
N ASP A 99 13.24 -5.11 2.58
CA ASP A 99 12.09 -5.79 1.97
C ASP A 99 10.80 -5.84 2.83
N THR A 100 10.67 -5.00 3.87
CA THR A 100 9.46 -4.88 4.70
C THR A 100 8.57 -3.71 4.29
N GLY A 101 9.11 -2.67 3.64
CA GLY A 101 8.33 -1.58 3.05
C GLY A 101 8.59 -0.21 3.69
N LEU A 102 7.61 0.68 3.65
CA LEU A 102 7.68 2.01 4.28
C LEU A 102 6.30 2.47 4.74
N LEU A 103 6.15 2.80 6.03
CA LEU A 103 4.94 3.38 6.60
C LEU A 103 5.15 4.88 6.89
N VAL A 104 4.28 5.72 6.35
CA VAL A 104 4.30 7.18 6.50
C VAL A 104 2.99 7.63 7.14
N VAL A 105 3.09 8.53 8.13
CA VAL A 105 1.94 9.14 8.79
C VAL A 105 2.00 10.65 8.57
N LEU A 106 0.95 11.21 7.99
CA LEU A 106 0.85 12.64 7.69
C LEU A 106 -0.35 13.26 8.42
N PRO A 107 -0.21 14.46 9.02
CA PRO A 107 -1.33 15.15 9.64
C PRO A 107 -2.33 15.62 8.58
N ILE A 108 -3.63 15.44 8.84
CA ILE A 108 -4.69 15.92 7.95
C ILE A 108 -5.38 17.14 8.56
N THR A 109 -5.36 18.26 7.85
CA THR A 109 -6.08 19.48 8.27
C THR A 109 -7.58 19.39 8.01
N ARG A 110 -7.99 18.74 6.91
CA ARG A 110 -9.41 18.57 6.52
C ARG A 110 -9.61 17.27 5.77
N VAL A 111 -10.66 16.55 6.09
CA VAL A 111 -11.13 15.35 5.38
C VAL A 111 -12.64 15.43 5.20
N TYR A 112 -13.14 14.96 4.06
CA TYR A 112 -14.57 14.94 3.75
C TYR A 112 -15.02 13.51 3.45
N GLY A 113 -16.17 13.11 3.99
CA GLY A 113 -16.76 11.81 3.73
C GLY A 113 -16.03 10.63 4.37
N LEU A 114 -15.27 10.86 5.44
CA LEU A 114 -14.62 9.82 6.25
C LEU A 114 -15.67 8.87 6.87
N HIS A 115 -16.71 9.42 7.49
CA HIS A 115 -17.85 8.64 7.97
C HIS A 115 -18.97 8.69 6.94
N LYS A 116 -19.40 7.53 6.46
CA LYS A 116 -20.57 7.41 5.58
C LYS A 116 -21.83 7.29 6.44
N THR A 117 -22.85 8.09 6.15
CA THR A 117 -24.19 7.84 6.67
C THR A 117 -24.71 6.56 6.01
N ASN A 118 -25.06 5.55 6.80
CA ASN A 118 -25.53 4.27 6.27
C ASN A 118 -26.95 4.45 5.70
N ARG A 119 -27.02 4.95 4.47
CA ARG A 119 -28.27 5.12 3.71
C ARG A 119 -28.27 4.19 2.50
N ARG A 120 -27.87 2.93 2.72
CA ARG A 120 -28.19 1.84 1.79
C ARG A 120 -29.60 1.36 2.13
N SER A 121 -30.59 2.02 1.55
CA SER A 121 -31.90 1.43 1.35
C SER A 121 -31.70 0.28 0.38
N VAL A 122 -31.71 -0.96 0.88
CA VAL A 122 -31.98 -2.15 0.09
C VAL A 122 -33.47 -2.43 0.21
#